data_AF-A0A2D9TFM6-F1
#
_entry.id   AF-A0A2D9TFM6-F1
#
_cell.length_a   1.000
_cell.length_b   1.000
_cell.length_c   1.000
_cell.angle_alpha   90.00
_cell.angle_beta   90.00
_cell.angle_gamma   90.00
#
_symmetry.space_group_name_H-M   'P 1'
#
loop_
_entity.id
_entity.type
_entity.pdbx_description
1 polymer ?
#
loop_
_entity_poly.entity_id
_entity_poly.type
_entity_poly.pdbx_seq_one_letter_code
_entity_poly.pdbx_strand_id
1 'polypeptide(L)'
;MVRAPERGADGDRRRDLGWSRRPRRRGGRRRPLLHPHAAQLGHSEPEHPGRRAHLLAARARRDSRARHRRMRARRRGHRLGRPDLGRAGSERRARVHAPAVDAGGPMICRPSRRRGGFTLIELMVALVAGLIAVTATYYVGSAASRHFSEQQRIGQTQSSVRMAMMQLSADVQRAGLYGTPNSDTADSCGVAPTQRIQAVRFEPGAYTGALPNAGANPGVAADSLILTGNFATSDSYLVNTLGPTGSQIVLQPNWQAMRRDFGQWGAPDPTEVPAPPAFDDDRFQQVFRAGRMLKLQTTTGKELFVTIQGTDPAGAGMQGPVINVTPSIPVGGLCVGGLADGAMVSPLMRVEYAVVDPSADASLAVLIGGSTPALDTALGRTNSVLVRRELGFDGTVIAGTTRIVMEYVADFQLSFVFDTSGPGVPPAITTLTDANALGVLNANPEQLRSAIVNLSARTRQHEERVGFVARTDPANEMLSVYQVSADAPGAARVRSARSEILIPNVAYR
;
A
#
# COMPACT_ATOMS: atom_id res chain seq x y z
N MET A 1 -26.57 31.92 -43.44
CA MET A 1 -27.95 32.20 -43.89
C MET A 1 -28.15 31.46 -45.21
N VAL A 2 -29.17 30.59 -45.28
CA VAL A 2 -29.60 29.75 -46.43
C VAL A 2 -28.67 28.59 -46.83
N ARG A 3 -29.05 27.36 -46.41
CA ARG A 3 -28.92 26.13 -47.23
C ARG A 3 -29.89 25.05 -46.74
N ALA A 4 -30.54 24.42 -47.70
CA ALA A 4 -31.71 23.54 -47.61
C ALA A 4 -31.42 22.12 -47.06
N PRO A 5 -32.45 21.33 -46.71
CA PRO A 5 -32.33 19.90 -46.44
C PRO A 5 -32.77 19.04 -47.64
N GLU A 6 -31.97 18.04 -48.00
CA GLU A 6 -32.32 16.98 -48.96
C GLU A 6 -33.03 15.80 -48.28
N ARG A 7 -34.03 15.26 -48.98
CA ARG A 7 -34.82 14.06 -48.69
C ARG A 7 -34.39 12.91 -49.61
N GLY A 8 -34.65 11.68 -49.16
CA GLY A 8 -34.78 10.45 -49.99
C GLY A 8 -33.61 9.48 -49.82
N ALA A 9 -33.76 8.16 -49.78
CA ALA A 9 -34.86 7.22 -50.06
C ALA A 9 -34.55 5.94 -49.24
N ASP A 10 -35.51 5.27 -48.59
CA ASP A 10 -36.49 4.31 -49.12
C ASP A 10 -35.92 3.26 -50.08
N GLY A 11 -36.04 1.98 -49.69
CA GLY A 11 -35.36 0.85 -50.31
C GLY A 11 -35.74 -0.50 -49.69
N ASP A 12 -37.02 -0.78 -49.72
CA ASP A 12 -37.67 -2.08 -49.45
C ASP A 12 -37.15 -3.19 -50.39
N ARG A 13 -36.90 -4.40 -49.86
CA ARG A 13 -36.98 -5.66 -50.62
C ARG A 13 -37.12 -6.90 -49.72
N ARG A 14 -38.37 -7.36 -49.67
CA ARG A 14 -38.87 -8.69 -49.26
C ARG A 14 -38.31 -9.87 -50.08
N ARG A 15 -38.60 -11.06 -49.52
CA ARG A 15 -38.81 -12.42 -50.10
C ARG A 15 -37.68 -13.41 -49.79
N ASP A 16 -37.89 -14.69 -49.49
CA ASP A 16 -39.09 -15.53 -49.26
C ASP A 16 -38.60 -16.93 -48.82
N LEU A 17 -39.47 -17.69 -48.12
CA LEU A 17 -39.67 -19.16 -48.18
C LEU A 17 -38.43 -20.07 -47.98
N GLY A 18 -38.31 -20.87 -46.92
CA GLY A 18 -39.21 -21.96 -46.52
C GLY A 18 -38.48 -23.31 -46.69
N TRP A 19 -38.66 -24.25 -45.76
CA TRP A 19 -38.84 -25.70 -46.03
C TRP A 19 -38.90 -26.52 -44.72
N SER A 20 -39.92 -27.36 -44.67
CA SER A 20 -40.26 -28.38 -43.68
C SER A 20 -39.31 -29.58 -43.66
N ARG A 21 -39.19 -30.28 -42.52
CA ARG A 21 -39.46 -31.75 -42.39
C ARG A 21 -39.17 -32.28 -40.96
N ARG A 22 -40.21 -32.84 -40.34
CA ARG A 22 -40.15 -33.95 -39.34
C ARG A 22 -39.85 -35.27 -40.10
N PRO A 23 -39.34 -36.40 -39.51
CA PRO A 23 -40.06 -37.13 -38.44
C PRO A 23 -39.30 -38.14 -37.51
N ARG A 24 -40.04 -38.59 -36.48
CA ARG A 24 -40.17 -39.97 -35.90
C ARG A 24 -39.07 -40.68 -35.06
N ARG A 25 -39.47 -40.94 -33.80
CA ARG A 25 -39.61 -42.24 -33.06
C ARG A 25 -38.43 -43.24 -32.95
N ARG A 26 -38.08 -43.59 -31.70
CA ARG A 26 -38.01 -44.93 -31.03
C ARG A 26 -37.31 -44.72 -29.67
N GLY A 27 -37.62 -45.32 -28.53
CA GLY A 27 -38.44 -46.48 -28.17
C GLY A 27 -37.61 -47.45 -27.30
N GLY A 28 -38.00 -47.64 -26.02
CA GLY A 28 -37.54 -48.72 -25.12
C GLY A 28 -36.27 -48.41 -24.30
N ARG A 29 -36.09 -48.85 -23.06
CA ARG A 29 -36.69 -49.95 -22.30
C ARG A 29 -36.72 -49.64 -20.79
N ARG A 30 -37.82 -50.04 -20.15
CA ARG A 30 -37.91 -50.38 -18.73
C ARG A 30 -37.22 -51.74 -18.51
N ARG A 31 -36.59 -51.97 -17.34
CA ARG A 31 -36.98 -53.03 -16.37
C ARG A 31 -36.16 -52.94 -15.06
N PRO A 32 -36.69 -53.54 -13.97
CA PRO A 32 -36.35 -53.24 -12.57
C PRO A 32 -35.77 -54.47 -11.82
N LEU A 33 -35.72 -54.35 -10.47
CA LEU A 33 -35.72 -55.41 -9.43
C LEU A 33 -34.37 -55.97 -8.97
N LEU A 34 -33.94 -55.68 -7.73
CA LEU A 34 -34.10 -56.56 -6.54
C LEU A 34 -33.32 -56.02 -5.30
N HIS A 35 -34.01 -56.05 -4.16
CA HIS A 35 -33.55 -55.95 -2.76
C HIS A 35 -32.59 -57.12 -2.37
N PRO A 36 -32.19 -57.30 -1.08
CA PRO A 36 -31.65 -56.38 -0.07
C PRO A 36 -30.35 -56.96 0.54
N HIS A 37 -29.58 -56.17 1.30
CA HIS A 37 -28.69 -56.74 2.32
C HIS A 37 -28.67 -55.86 3.56
N ALA A 38 -29.24 -56.40 4.62
CA ALA A 38 -29.01 -55.99 5.99
C ALA A 38 -27.60 -56.46 6.40
N ALA A 39 -26.81 -55.57 6.97
CA ALA A 39 -25.65 -55.92 7.79
C ALA A 39 -25.48 -54.84 8.87
N GLN A 40 -25.42 -55.30 10.11
CA GLN A 40 -25.16 -54.55 11.33
C GLN A 40 -23.93 -53.65 11.25
N LEU A 41 -24.09 -52.40 11.68
CA LEU A 41 -23.03 -51.52 12.19
C LEU A 41 -23.63 -50.94 13.48
N GLY A 42 -23.12 -51.20 14.68
CA GLY A 42 -21.71 -51.16 15.05
C GLY A 42 -21.41 -49.76 15.58
N HIS A 43 -21.81 -49.48 16.83
CA HIS A 43 -21.45 -48.27 17.54
C HIS A 43 -19.92 -48.07 17.50
N SER A 44 -19.47 -46.99 16.88
CA SER A 44 -18.13 -46.46 17.03
C SER A 44 -18.22 -44.94 17.12
N GLU A 45 -17.73 -44.41 18.24
CA GLU A 45 -17.58 -42.98 18.51
C GLU A 45 -16.67 -42.33 17.45
N PRO A 46 -16.96 -41.10 17.00
CA PRO A 46 -16.01 -40.33 16.23
C PRO A 46 -14.91 -39.77 17.15
N GLU A 47 -13.70 -40.33 17.04
CA GLU A 47 -12.48 -39.75 17.60
C GLU A 47 -12.21 -38.34 17.02
N HIS A 48 -12.03 -37.38 17.92
CA HIS A 48 -11.66 -36.00 17.62
C HIS A 48 -10.25 -35.89 16.97
N PRO A 49 -10.10 -35.19 15.82
CA PRO A 49 -8.79 -34.97 15.18
C PRO A 49 -7.93 -33.87 15.84
N GLY A 50 -8.17 -33.52 17.10
CA GLY A 50 -7.60 -32.32 17.76
C GLY A 50 -6.32 -32.51 18.58
N ARG A 51 -5.88 -33.74 18.90
CA ARG A 51 -4.82 -33.93 19.93
C ARG A 51 -3.39 -34.09 19.44
N ARG A 52 -3.14 -34.31 18.14
CA ARG A 52 -1.76 -34.46 17.62
C ARG A 52 -1.07 -33.16 17.17
N ALA A 53 -1.82 -32.07 16.95
CA ALA A 53 -1.24 -30.77 16.56
C ALA A 53 -0.60 -30.00 17.74
N HIS A 54 -1.05 -30.21 18.97
CA HIS A 54 -0.57 -29.46 20.13
C HIS A 54 0.82 -29.89 20.64
N LEU A 55 1.24 -31.14 20.39
CA LEU A 55 2.54 -31.64 20.86
C LEU A 55 3.71 -31.25 19.94
N LEU A 56 3.47 -30.95 18.65
CA LEU A 56 4.51 -30.50 17.72
C LEU A 56 4.77 -28.98 17.81
N ALA A 57 3.73 -28.18 18.09
CA ALA A 57 3.89 -26.72 18.30
C ALA A 57 4.64 -26.36 19.60
N ALA A 58 4.58 -27.22 20.63
CA ALA A 58 5.29 -27.00 21.89
C ALA A 58 6.80 -27.22 21.78
N ARG A 59 7.28 -28.06 20.84
CA ARG A 59 8.71 -28.34 20.65
C ARG A 59 9.43 -27.23 19.86
N ALA A 60 8.76 -26.62 18.87
CA ALA A 60 9.32 -25.51 18.07
C ALA A 60 9.52 -24.19 18.87
N ARG A 61 8.75 -23.98 19.95
CA ARG A 61 8.88 -22.78 20.80
C ARG A 61 9.98 -22.88 21.87
N ARG A 62 10.50 -24.08 22.16
CA ARG A 62 11.63 -24.25 23.10
C ARG A 62 12.99 -23.93 22.46
N ASP A 63 13.19 -24.24 21.17
CA ASP A 63 14.47 -23.99 20.49
C ASP A 63 14.70 -22.52 20.11
N SER A 64 13.64 -21.76 19.88
CA SER A 64 13.71 -20.33 19.54
C SER A 64 14.07 -19.45 20.75
N ARG A 65 13.70 -19.85 21.98
CA ARG A 65 14.09 -19.14 23.21
C ARG A 65 15.55 -19.41 23.63
N ALA A 66 16.13 -20.56 23.26
CA ALA A 66 17.54 -20.85 23.53
C ALA A 66 18.50 -20.02 22.67
N ARG A 67 18.12 -19.69 21.42
CA ARG A 67 18.95 -18.86 20.52
C ARG A 67 18.94 -17.37 20.88
N HIS A 68 17.84 -16.83 21.39
CA HIS A 68 17.80 -15.41 21.82
C HIS A 68 18.58 -15.12 23.11
N ARG A 69 18.70 -16.08 24.03
CA ARG A 69 19.52 -15.90 25.25
C ARG A 69 21.02 -15.88 24.98
N ARG A 70 21.52 -16.55 23.93
CA ARG A 70 22.95 -16.49 23.56
C ARG A 70 23.36 -15.19 22.85
N MET A 71 22.44 -14.47 22.19
CA MET A 71 22.76 -13.18 21.57
C MET A 71 22.75 -11.98 22.54
N ARG A 72 22.01 -12.06 23.65
CA ARG A 72 21.96 -10.95 24.64
C ARG A 72 23.10 -10.96 25.67
N ALA A 73 23.91 -12.01 25.72
CA ALA A 73 25.09 -12.08 26.60
C ALA A 73 26.39 -11.51 25.99
N ARG A 74 26.39 -11.06 24.72
CA ARG A 74 27.57 -10.48 24.04
C ARG A 74 27.46 -8.98 23.72
N ARG A 75 26.45 -8.27 24.24
CA ARG A 75 26.25 -6.82 24.02
C ARG A 75 26.06 -6.02 25.32
N ARG A 76 26.83 -6.35 26.35
CA ARG A 76 27.04 -5.47 27.51
C ARG A 76 28.55 -5.26 27.70
N GLY A 77 29.03 -4.18 27.13
CA GLY A 77 30.42 -3.73 27.20
C GLY A 77 30.65 -2.71 26.10
N HIS A 78 30.95 -1.46 26.49
CA HIS A 78 31.16 -0.26 25.67
C HIS A 78 29.92 0.60 25.36
N ARG A 79 29.66 1.59 26.24
CA ARG A 79 29.57 3.02 25.86
C ARG A 79 29.41 3.92 27.09
N LEU A 80 30.55 4.40 27.58
CA LEU A 80 30.79 5.72 28.19
C LEU A 80 32.13 6.13 27.54
N GLY A 81 32.43 7.35 27.09
CA GLY A 81 31.74 8.63 27.02
C GLY A 81 32.49 9.49 25.98
N ARG A 82 32.14 10.77 25.91
CA ARG A 82 32.71 11.83 25.07
C ARG A 82 34.25 11.86 25.04
N PRO A 83 34.88 12.32 23.94
CA PRO A 83 36.19 12.96 24.00
C PRO A 83 36.01 14.47 24.09
N ASP A 84 36.30 15.01 25.28
CA ASP A 84 36.64 16.41 25.47
C ASP A 84 38.13 16.62 25.19
N LEU A 85 38.41 17.79 24.63
CA LEU A 85 39.73 18.32 24.33
C LEU A 85 40.48 18.62 25.64
N GLY A 86 41.76 18.26 25.70
CA GLY A 86 42.71 18.99 26.56
C GLY A 86 43.74 18.16 27.31
N ARG A 87 45.00 18.54 27.04
CA ARG A 87 45.99 18.93 28.06
C ARG A 87 46.81 17.84 28.78
N ALA A 88 48.11 17.91 28.48
CA ALA A 88 49.27 17.85 29.36
C ALA A 88 49.51 16.63 30.26
N GLY A 89 50.68 16.01 30.03
CA GLY A 89 51.73 15.98 31.04
C GLY A 89 51.87 14.72 31.89
N SER A 90 53.13 14.46 32.25
CA SER A 90 53.63 13.57 33.32
C SER A 90 53.57 12.07 32.97
N GLU A 91 54.71 11.43 32.70
CA GLU A 91 55.78 10.99 33.62
C GLU A 91 55.55 9.56 34.14
N ARG A 92 56.65 8.81 34.12
CA ARG A 92 56.97 7.60 34.91
C ARG A 92 56.24 6.32 34.51
N ARG A 93 56.82 5.14 34.67
CA ARG A 93 58.20 4.59 34.72
C ARG A 93 57.94 3.08 34.86
N ALA A 94 58.97 2.29 34.53
CA ALA A 94 59.17 0.90 34.97
C ALA A 94 58.33 -0.16 34.25
N ARG A 95 58.85 -1.34 33.92
CA ARG A 95 60.19 -1.93 34.00
C ARG A 95 60.15 -3.21 33.15
N VAL A 96 61.26 -3.49 32.48
CA VAL A 96 61.97 -4.79 32.47
C VAL A 96 61.14 -6.04 32.15
N HIS A 97 61.29 -6.53 30.92
CA HIS A 97 61.86 -7.86 30.71
C HIS A 97 62.66 -7.91 29.41
N ALA A 98 63.95 -8.17 29.55
CA ALA A 98 64.88 -8.42 28.46
C ALA A 98 64.74 -9.88 27.97
N PRO A 99 65.12 -10.14 26.70
CA PRO A 99 65.02 -11.43 26.03
C PRO A 99 66.27 -12.30 26.26
N ALA A 100 66.10 -13.61 26.14
CA ALA A 100 67.20 -14.57 26.04
C ALA A 100 67.60 -14.78 24.58
N VAL A 101 68.90 -15.02 24.43
CA VAL A 101 69.78 -14.95 23.26
C VAL A 101 69.72 -16.22 22.40
N ASP A 102 69.81 -16.05 21.07
CA ASP A 102 70.52 -16.98 20.17
C ASP A 102 70.87 -16.21 18.88
N ALA A 103 72.12 -15.77 18.69
CA ALA A 103 73.27 -16.48 18.14
C ALA A 103 73.36 -16.36 16.60
N GLY A 104 74.41 -15.64 16.17
CA GLY A 104 75.12 -15.92 14.91
C GLY A 104 74.54 -15.36 13.61
N GLY A 105 74.58 -14.03 13.42
CA GLY A 105 74.42 -13.41 12.10
C GLY A 105 75.61 -12.50 11.79
N PRO A 106 76.27 -12.65 10.62
CA PRO A 106 77.51 -11.94 10.31
C PRO A 106 77.32 -10.41 10.30
N MET A 107 78.33 -9.73 10.84
CA MET A 107 78.48 -8.29 10.90
C MET A 107 78.50 -7.69 9.48
N ILE A 108 77.32 -7.30 8.98
CA ILE A 108 77.22 -6.47 7.77
C ILE A 108 77.67 -5.07 8.16
N CYS A 109 78.89 -4.71 7.74
CA CYS A 109 79.40 -3.35 7.77
C CYS A 109 78.35 -2.41 7.16
N ARG A 110 77.72 -1.57 7.99
CA ARG A 110 76.85 -0.50 7.49
C ARG A 110 77.73 0.51 6.76
N PRO A 111 77.60 0.69 5.43
CA PRO A 111 78.34 1.72 4.73
C PRO A 111 77.95 3.08 5.31
N SER A 112 78.95 3.91 5.61
CA SER A 112 78.72 5.31 5.97
C SER A 112 77.94 5.97 4.84
N ARG A 113 76.69 6.34 5.13
CA ARG A 113 75.86 7.08 4.18
C ARG A 113 76.55 8.41 3.90
N ARG A 114 77.19 8.49 2.74
CA ARG A 114 77.61 9.76 2.14
C ARG A 114 76.38 10.66 2.13
N ARG A 115 76.40 11.74 2.93
CA ARG A 115 75.38 12.78 2.93
C ARG A 115 75.54 13.57 1.63
N GLY A 116 74.91 13.08 0.56
CA GLY A 116 74.73 13.86 -0.66
C GLY A 116 73.77 15.02 -0.36
N GLY A 117 74.21 16.25 -0.61
CA GLY A 117 73.30 17.39 -0.64
C GLY A 117 72.36 17.28 -1.84
N PHE A 118 71.09 17.66 -1.67
CA PHE A 118 70.14 17.71 -2.79
C PHE A 118 70.54 18.81 -3.75
N THR A 119 70.60 18.48 -5.03
CA THR A 119 70.78 19.47 -6.08
C THR A 119 69.47 20.26 -6.28
N LEU A 120 69.57 21.51 -6.74
CA LEU A 120 68.40 22.35 -6.98
C LEU A 120 67.43 21.71 -7.99
N ILE A 121 67.96 20.99 -8.99
CA ILE A 121 67.16 20.28 -9.99
C ILE A 121 66.40 19.08 -9.39
N GLU A 122 66.99 18.32 -8.47
CA GLU A 122 66.29 17.24 -7.76
C GLU A 122 65.12 17.77 -6.94
N LEU A 123 65.29 18.94 -6.30
CA LEU A 123 64.21 19.59 -5.55
C LEU A 123 63.06 20.03 -6.47
N MET A 124 63.37 20.57 -7.65
CA MET A 124 62.34 20.96 -8.63
C MET A 124 61.58 19.73 -9.17
N VAL A 125 62.28 18.65 -9.52
CA VAL A 125 61.66 17.41 -10.01
C VAL A 125 60.78 16.77 -8.94
N ALA A 126 61.26 16.71 -7.69
CA ALA A 126 60.49 16.18 -6.57
C ALA A 126 59.19 16.97 -6.31
N LEU A 127 59.24 18.31 -6.42
CA LEU A 127 58.06 19.16 -6.25
C LEU A 127 57.02 18.91 -7.34
N VAL A 128 57.45 18.85 -8.61
CA VAL A 128 56.54 18.56 -9.73
C VAL A 128 55.93 17.16 -9.61
N ALA A 129 56.73 16.15 -9.30
CA ALA A 129 56.25 14.78 -9.09
C ALA A 129 55.26 14.69 -7.91
N GLY A 130 55.55 15.39 -6.81
CA GLY A 130 54.64 15.50 -5.67
C GLY A 130 53.31 16.15 -6.02
N LEU A 131 53.33 17.24 -6.80
CA LEU A 131 52.11 17.92 -7.25
C LEU A 131 51.26 17.03 -8.15
N ILE A 132 51.87 16.29 -9.08
CA ILE A 132 51.17 15.32 -9.94
C ILE A 132 50.53 14.21 -9.09
N ALA A 133 51.24 13.68 -8.09
CA ALA A 133 50.71 12.64 -7.22
C ALA A 133 49.52 13.12 -6.37
N VAL A 134 49.60 14.33 -5.81
CA VAL A 134 48.52 14.93 -5.00
C VAL A 134 47.29 15.21 -5.87
N THR A 135 47.48 15.78 -7.07
CA THR A 135 46.37 16.06 -8.00
C THR A 135 45.69 14.78 -8.47
N ALA A 136 46.45 13.74 -8.84
CA ALA A 136 45.88 12.44 -9.20
C ALA A 136 45.04 11.83 -8.06
N THR A 137 45.56 11.86 -6.84
CA THR A 137 44.84 11.36 -5.65
C THR A 137 43.57 12.17 -5.38
N TYR A 138 43.61 13.49 -5.55
CA TYR A 138 42.45 14.36 -5.40
C TYR A 138 41.36 14.04 -6.45
N TYR A 139 41.73 13.86 -7.71
CA TYR A 139 40.78 13.50 -8.77
C TYR A 139 40.10 12.16 -8.50
N VAL A 140 40.87 11.13 -8.14
CA VAL A 140 40.32 9.81 -7.80
C VAL A 140 39.40 9.89 -6.58
N GLY A 141 39.82 10.60 -5.52
CA GLY A 141 39.01 10.79 -4.32
C GLY A 141 37.69 11.50 -4.62
N SER A 142 37.74 12.60 -5.38
CA SER A 142 36.54 13.36 -5.75
C SER A 142 35.57 12.56 -6.63
N ALA A 143 36.08 11.78 -7.58
CA ALA A 143 35.28 10.91 -8.44
C ALA A 143 34.62 9.78 -7.63
N ALA A 144 35.37 9.16 -6.72
CA ALA A 144 34.84 8.13 -5.82
C ALA A 144 33.73 8.68 -4.93
N SER A 145 33.92 9.84 -4.29
CA SER A 145 32.89 10.47 -3.44
C SER A 145 31.60 10.79 -4.20
N ARG A 146 31.71 11.28 -5.44
CA ARG A 146 30.53 11.52 -6.30
C ARG A 146 29.81 10.21 -6.61
N HIS A 147 30.55 9.18 -7.02
CA HIS A 147 29.98 7.87 -7.31
C HIS A 147 29.25 7.28 -6.10
N PHE A 148 29.86 7.33 -4.91
CA PHE A 148 29.21 6.86 -3.68
C PHE A 148 27.93 7.63 -3.37
N SER A 149 27.93 8.96 -3.57
CA SER A 149 26.75 9.80 -3.35
C SER A 149 25.61 9.48 -4.33
N GLU A 150 25.95 9.23 -5.60
CA GLU A 150 24.99 8.79 -6.63
C GLU A 150 24.42 7.41 -6.28
N GLN A 151 25.27 6.44 -5.95
CA GLN A 151 24.83 5.09 -5.57
C GLN A 151 23.94 5.11 -4.33
N GLN A 152 24.27 5.94 -3.33
CA GLN A 152 23.44 6.08 -2.12
C GLN A 152 22.05 6.64 -2.46
N ARG A 153 21.96 7.65 -3.33
CA ARG A 153 20.68 8.26 -3.75
C ARG A 153 19.83 7.29 -4.57
N ILE A 154 20.45 6.54 -5.48
CA ILE A 154 19.78 5.50 -6.25
C ILE A 154 19.24 4.42 -5.32
N GLY A 155 20.04 3.98 -4.35
CA GLY A 155 19.64 2.98 -3.35
C GLY A 155 18.48 3.45 -2.46
N GLN A 156 18.49 4.73 -2.05
CA GLN A 156 17.38 5.35 -1.31
C GLN A 156 16.09 5.38 -2.14
N THR A 157 16.18 5.82 -3.40
CA THR A 157 15.04 5.89 -4.33
C THR A 157 14.43 4.50 -4.54
N GLN A 158 15.27 3.50 -4.83
CA GLN A 158 14.81 2.11 -5.02
C GLN A 158 14.14 1.53 -3.76
N SER A 159 14.67 1.84 -2.57
CA SER A 159 14.08 1.39 -1.31
C SER A 159 12.72 2.06 -1.06
N SER A 160 12.60 3.36 -1.37
CA SER A 160 11.35 4.12 -1.25
C SER A 160 10.26 3.57 -2.19
N VAL A 161 10.57 3.31 -3.46
CA VAL A 161 9.61 2.71 -4.42
C VAL A 161 9.11 1.36 -3.91
N ARG A 162 9.99 0.50 -3.39
CA ARG A 162 9.59 -0.80 -2.83
C ARG A 162 8.66 -0.67 -1.64
N MET A 163 8.96 0.25 -0.70
CA MET A 163 8.10 0.49 0.47
C MET A 163 6.74 1.03 0.05
N ALA A 164 6.71 1.99 -0.87
CA ALA A 164 5.48 2.55 -1.43
C ALA A 164 4.62 1.47 -2.11
N MET A 165 5.23 0.61 -2.94
CA MET A 165 4.55 -0.50 -3.59
C MET A 165 3.99 -1.53 -2.60
N MET A 166 4.73 -1.87 -1.52
CA MET A 166 4.23 -2.77 -0.49
C MET A 166 3.00 -2.20 0.23
N GLN A 167 3.04 -0.90 0.57
CA GLN A 167 1.91 -0.23 1.21
C GLN A 167 0.70 -0.14 0.29
N LEU A 168 0.90 0.27 -0.96
CA LEU A 168 -0.15 0.33 -1.97
C LEU A 168 -0.75 -1.05 -2.25
N SER A 169 0.07 -2.10 -2.37
CA SER A 169 -0.40 -3.48 -2.54
C SER A 169 -1.25 -3.96 -1.37
N ALA A 170 -0.86 -3.64 -0.14
CA ALA A 170 -1.64 -4.04 1.04
C ALA A 170 -3.03 -3.37 1.05
N ASP A 171 -3.12 -2.10 0.65
CA ASP A 171 -4.38 -1.38 0.58
C ASP A 171 -5.24 -1.82 -0.62
N VAL A 172 -4.65 -2.03 -1.80
CA VAL A 172 -5.37 -2.55 -2.97
C VAL A 172 -5.95 -3.94 -2.70
N GLN A 173 -5.22 -4.83 -2.02
CA GLN A 173 -5.74 -6.15 -1.62
C GLN A 173 -6.91 -6.07 -0.63
N ARG A 174 -7.03 -4.97 0.13
CA ARG A 174 -8.12 -4.71 1.07
C ARG A 174 -9.27 -3.91 0.45
N ALA A 175 -9.13 -3.44 -0.78
CA ALA A 175 -10.23 -2.81 -1.48
C ALA A 175 -11.44 -3.77 -1.52
N GLY A 176 -12.62 -3.24 -1.20
CA GLY A 176 -13.86 -4.01 -1.08
C GLY A 176 -14.01 -4.84 0.20
N LEU A 177 -13.01 -4.91 1.10
CA LEU A 177 -13.11 -5.69 2.33
C LEU A 177 -14.29 -5.21 3.20
N TYR A 178 -15.26 -6.10 3.44
CA TYR A 178 -16.55 -5.83 4.09
C TYR A 178 -17.37 -4.68 3.46
N GLY A 179 -17.02 -4.25 2.26
CA GLY A 179 -17.77 -3.27 1.48
C GLY A 179 -18.74 -3.93 0.51
N THR A 180 -19.00 -3.24 -0.59
CA THR A 180 -19.67 -3.80 -1.76
C THR A 180 -18.81 -3.52 -2.99
N PRO A 181 -18.72 -4.45 -3.95
CA PRO A 181 -18.16 -4.17 -5.28
C PRO A 181 -18.92 -3.03 -5.97
N ASN A 182 -20.25 -3.04 -5.83
CA ASN A 182 -21.18 -2.15 -6.50
C ASN A 182 -22.45 -1.94 -5.66
N SER A 183 -22.68 -0.75 -5.13
CA SER A 183 -23.90 -0.44 -4.38
C SER A 183 -25.18 -0.51 -5.21
N ASP A 184 -25.08 -0.34 -6.53
CA ASP A 184 -26.27 -0.23 -7.39
C ASP A 184 -26.90 -1.61 -7.65
N THR A 185 -26.10 -2.66 -7.58
CA THR A 185 -26.55 -4.06 -7.67
C THR A 185 -26.72 -4.71 -6.31
N ALA A 186 -26.35 -4.01 -5.23
CA ALA A 186 -26.59 -4.49 -3.88
C ALA A 186 -28.10 -4.55 -3.63
N ASP A 187 -28.54 -5.59 -2.94
CA ASP A 187 -29.94 -5.76 -2.54
C ASP A 187 -30.27 -4.76 -1.42
N SER A 188 -30.40 -3.51 -1.84
CA SER A 188 -30.59 -2.35 -0.98
C SER A 188 -32.06 -2.17 -0.67
N CYS A 189 -32.33 -1.86 0.58
CA CYS A 189 -33.65 -1.94 1.15
C CYS A 189 -34.45 -0.64 1.01
N GLY A 190 -34.40 -0.05 -0.19
CA GLY A 190 -34.97 1.27 -0.50
C GLY A 190 -34.17 2.46 0.05
N VAL A 191 -33.14 2.20 0.86
CA VAL A 191 -32.17 3.20 1.32
C VAL A 191 -30.95 3.12 0.41
N ALA A 192 -31.07 3.71 -0.78
CA ALA A 192 -29.93 3.83 -1.68
C ALA A 192 -28.95 4.87 -1.11
N PRO A 193 -27.63 4.62 -1.16
CA PRO A 193 -26.67 5.64 -0.78
C PRO A 193 -26.78 6.83 -1.75
N THR A 194 -26.64 8.05 -1.23
CA THR A 194 -26.67 9.28 -2.05
C THR A 194 -25.63 9.29 -3.17
N GLN A 195 -24.54 8.55 -2.96
CA GLN A 195 -23.52 8.32 -3.96
C GLN A 195 -23.26 6.84 -4.11
N ARG A 196 -23.00 6.41 -5.35
CA ARG A 196 -22.56 5.06 -5.63
C ARG A 196 -21.29 4.71 -4.85
N ILE A 197 -21.31 3.56 -4.22
CA ILE A 197 -20.18 2.97 -3.51
C ILE A 197 -19.60 1.89 -4.40
N GLN A 198 -18.33 2.07 -4.74
CA GLN A 198 -17.54 1.09 -5.47
C GLN A 198 -16.23 0.85 -4.73
N ALA A 199 -15.81 -0.42 -4.71
CA ALA A 199 -14.60 -0.85 -4.03
C ALA A 199 -13.34 -0.19 -4.60
N VAL A 200 -13.32 0.04 -5.90
CA VAL A 200 -12.24 0.75 -6.61
C VAL A 200 -12.87 1.81 -7.50
N ARG A 201 -12.33 3.02 -7.43
CA ARG A 201 -12.57 4.12 -8.36
C ARG A 201 -11.20 4.61 -8.83
N PHE A 202 -11.08 4.97 -10.10
CA PHE A 202 -9.87 5.61 -10.59
C PHE A 202 -10.22 6.75 -11.53
N GLU A 203 -9.29 7.68 -11.68
CA GLU A 203 -9.40 8.81 -12.61
C GLU A 203 -8.06 8.95 -13.34
N PRO A 204 -7.99 8.59 -14.64
CA PRO A 204 -6.73 8.56 -15.37
C PRO A 204 -6.21 9.97 -15.60
N GLY A 205 -4.93 10.18 -15.30
CA GLY A 205 -4.21 11.43 -15.51
C GLY A 205 -4.69 12.62 -14.68
N ALA A 206 -5.59 12.43 -13.70
CA ALA A 206 -6.20 13.49 -12.90
C ALA A 206 -5.18 14.42 -12.23
N TYR A 207 -4.00 13.89 -11.89
CA TYR A 207 -2.94 14.60 -11.20
C TYR A 207 -1.68 14.81 -12.05
N THR A 208 -1.74 14.62 -13.37
CA THR A 208 -0.56 14.76 -14.25
C THR A 208 0.07 16.15 -14.18
N GLY A 209 -0.73 17.19 -13.91
CA GLY A 209 -0.23 18.55 -13.70
C GLY A 209 0.64 18.73 -12.45
N ALA A 210 0.58 17.81 -11.48
CA ALA A 210 1.44 17.82 -10.30
C ALA A 210 2.86 17.27 -10.58
N LEU A 211 3.07 16.63 -11.74
CA LEU A 211 4.37 16.12 -12.14
C LEU A 211 5.20 17.23 -12.80
N PRO A 212 6.42 17.53 -12.31
CA PRO A 212 7.25 18.59 -12.87
C PRO A 212 7.59 18.31 -14.33
N ASN A 213 7.31 19.25 -15.23
CA ASN A 213 7.64 19.14 -16.66
C ASN A 213 7.07 17.86 -17.34
N ALA A 214 5.87 17.43 -16.95
CA ALA A 214 5.22 16.24 -17.52
C ALA A 214 5.14 16.26 -19.06
N GLY A 215 4.89 17.42 -19.68
CA GLY A 215 4.78 17.58 -21.12
C GLY A 215 6.06 17.23 -21.91
N ALA A 216 7.24 17.35 -21.31
CA ALA A 216 8.50 16.95 -21.94
C ALA A 216 8.79 15.45 -21.79
N ASN A 217 8.06 14.75 -20.92
CA ASN A 217 8.26 13.33 -20.60
C ASN A 217 7.09 12.51 -21.18
N PRO A 218 7.16 12.07 -22.46
CA PRO A 218 6.01 11.45 -23.11
C PRO A 218 5.55 10.17 -22.41
N GLY A 219 4.22 10.05 -22.35
CA GLY A 219 3.50 8.92 -21.76
C GLY A 219 3.63 8.80 -20.24
N VAL A 220 4.17 9.82 -19.55
CA VAL A 220 4.09 9.92 -18.09
C VAL A 220 2.69 10.39 -17.70
N ALA A 221 2.09 9.78 -16.68
CA ALA A 221 0.84 10.26 -16.10
C ALA A 221 0.84 10.10 -14.57
N ALA A 222 -0.05 10.83 -13.92
CA ALA A 222 -0.39 10.61 -12.52
C ALA A 222 -1.89 10.41 -12.37
N ASP A 223 -2.27 9.15 -12.18
CA ASP A 223 -3.65 8.73 -11.97
C ASP A 223 -4.08 8.99 -10.52
N SER A 224 -5.39 9.09 -10.29
CA SER A 224 -5.98 8.97 -8.96
C SER A 224 -6.48 7.55 -8.74
N LEU A 225 -6.13 6.94 -7.60
CA LEU A 225 -6.71 5.68 -7.16
C LEU A 225 -7.47 5.89 -5.86
N ILE A 226 -8.76 5.63 -5.88
CA ILE A 226 -9.65 5.73 -4.73
C ILE A 226 -10.14 4.33 -4.39
N LEU A 227 -9.80 3.85 -3.20
CA LEU A 227 -10.17 2.53 -2.70
C LEU A 227 -11.22 2.68 -1.61
N THR A 228 -12.28 1.88 -1.65
CA THR A 228 -13.30 1.83 -0.61
C THR A 228 -13.30 0.46 0.07
N GLY A 229 -13.31 0.45 1.40
CA GLY A 229 -13.38 -0.78 2.19
C GLY A 229 -13.13 -0.52 3.68
N ASN A 230 -13.13 -1.57 4.48
CA ASN A 230 -12.69 -1.47 5.86
C ASN A 230 -11.14 -1.44 5.91
N PHE A 231 -10.57 -0.25 5.97
CA PHE A 231 -9.13 -0.04 6.13
C PHE A 231 -8.69 0.10 7.60
N ALA A 232 -9.62 0.40 8.50
CA ALA A 232 -9.32 0.58 9.92
C ALA A 232 -9.13 -0.76 10.65
N THR A 233 -9.96 -1.74 10.34
CA THR A 233 -9.97 -3.04 11.02
C THR A 233 -10.16 -4.19 10.04
N SER A 234 -9.99 -5.42 10.52
CA SER A 234 -10.09 -6.64 9.70
C SER A 234 -11.33 -7.46 10.01
N ASP A 235 -12.33 -6.89 10.70
CA ASP A 235 -13.55 -7.57 11.11
C ASP A 235 -14.81 -6.77 10.76
N SER A 236 -15.95 -7.46 10.88
CA SER A 236 -17.28 -6.88 11.02
C SER A 236 -17.78 -7.08 12.46
N TYR A 237 -18.68 -6.21 12.90
CA TYR A 237 -19.15 -6.15 14.28
C TYR A 237 -20.63 -6.49 14.37
N LEU A 238 -20.98 -7.28 15.38
CA LEU A 238 -22.34 -7.75 15.59
C LEU A 238 -23.18 -6.65 16.25
N VAL A 239 -24.34 -6.37 15.66
CA VAL A 239 -25.34 -5.46 16.21
C VAL A 239 -26.08 -6.16 17.34
N ASN A 240 -26.16 -5.51 18.48
CA ASN A 240 -26.99 -5.93 19.60
C ASN A 240 -28.44 -5.54 19.36
N THR A 241 -28.65 -4.25 19.06
CA THR A 241 -29.98 -3.69 18.80
C THR A 241 -29.86 -2.37 18.07
N LEU A 242 -30.88 -2.01 17.30
CA LEU A 242 -31.09 -0.65 16.80
C LEU A 242 -31.93 0.16 17.78
N GLY A 243 -31.60 1.45 17.90
CA GLY A 243 -32.47 2.40 18.60
C GLY A 243 -33.86 2.47 17.95
N PRO A 244 -34.90 2.89 18.69
CA PRO A 244 -36.28 2.89 18.21
C PRO A 244 -36.53 3.79 17.00
N THR A 245 -35.69 4.81 16.82
CA THR A 245 -35.70 5.73 15.67
C THR A 245 -34.87 5.23 14.49
N GLY A 246 -34.09 4.15 14.66
CA GLY A 246 -33.13 3.67 13.67
C GLY A 246 -31.90 4.57 13.46
N SER A 247 -31.72 5.63 14.27
CA SER A 247 -30.56 6.53 14.19
C SER A 247 -29.38 6.11 15.05
N GLN A 248 -29.55 5.05 15.85
CA GLN A 248 -28.54 4.54 16.77
C GLN A 248 -28.36 3.04 16.56
N ILE A 249 -27.11 2.60 16.52
CA ILE A 249 -26.73 1.19 16.40
C ILE A 249 -25.93 0.84 17.65
N VAL A 250 -26.42 -0.11 18.45
CA VAL A 250 -25.73 -0.61 19.64
C VAL A 250 -24.98 -1.87 19.25
N LEU A 251 -23.68 -1.92 19.51
CA LEU A 251 -22.85 -3.09 19.21
C LEU A 251 -22.76 -4.04 20.41
N GLN A 252 -22.56 -5.33 20.12
CA GLN A 252 -22.33 -6.34 21.18
C GLN A 252 -20.89 -6.25 21.72
N PRO A 253 -20.68 -5.86 23.00
CA PRO A 253 -19.34 -5.67 23.55
C PRO A 253 -18.58 -6.98 23.79
N ASN A 254 -19.30 -8.10 23.95
CA ASN A 254 -18.73 -9.42 24.23
C ASN A 254 -18.33 -10.19 22.96
N TRP A 255 -18.64 -9.66 21.76
CA TRP A 255 -18.25 -10.27 20.49
C TRP A 255 -16.72 -10.31 20.33
N GLN A 256 -16.18 -11.42 19.81
CA GLN A 256 -14.73 -11.64 19.78
C GLN A 256 -13.99 -10.60 18.93
N ALA A 257 -14.58 -10.17 17.81
CA ALA A 257 -14.01 -9.10 16.99
C ALA A 257 -13.90 -7.78 17.76
N MET A 258 -14.95 -7.44 18.49
CA MET A 258 -15.02 -6.22 19.30
C MET A 258 -13.91 -6.22 20.37
N ARG A 259 -13.76 -7.34 21.08
CA ARG A 259 -12.71 -7.50 22.11
C ARG A 259 -11.30 -7.51 21.53
N ARG A 260 -11.11 -7.99 20.31
CA ARG A 260 -9.80 -8.02 19.65
C ARG A 260 -9.38 -6.63 19.19
N ASP A 261 -10.31 -5.89 18.61
CA ASP A 261 -10.01 -4.60 17.99
C ASP A 261 -10.07 -3.45 18.99
N PHE A 262 -10.94 -3.51 19.99
CA PHE A 262 -11.14 -2.42 20.97
C PHE A 262 -10.86 -2.84 22.41
N GLY A 263 -10.40 -4.07 22.66
CA GLY A 263 -9.95 -4.47 23.98
C GLY A 263 -8.55 -3.94 24.25
N GLN A 264 -8.42 -3.06 25.24
CA GLN A 264 -7.17 -2.68 25.84
C GLN A 264 -6.71 -3.79 26.78
N TRP A 265 -5.77 -4.60 26.29
CA TRP A 265 -5.05 -5.55 27.13
C TRP A 265 -4.08 -4.75 27.99
N GLY A 266 -4.55 -4.30 29.16
CA GLY A 266 -3.69 -3.70 30.18
C GLY A 266 -2.50 -4.61 30.47
N ALA A 267 -1.37 -4.01 30.85
CA ALA A 267 -0.27 -4.79 31.42
C ALA A 267 -0.86 -5.59 32.58
N PRO A 268 -0.73 -6.93 32.60
CA PRO A 268 -1.31 -7.72 33.68
C PRO A 268 -0.71 -7.23 34.99
N ASP A 269 -1.54 -6.65 35.85
CA ASP A 269 -1.13 -6.46 37.23
C ASP A 269 -0.90 -7.87 37.80
N PRO A 270 0.32 -8.22 38.23
CA PRO A 270 0.60 -9.54 38.75
C PRO A 270 -0.19 -9.88 40.04
N THR A 271 -0.88 -8.91 40.64
CA THR A 271 -1.64 -9.07 41.88
C THR A 271 -3.15 -9.17 41.70
N GLU A 272 -3.69 -8.88 40.51
CA GLU A 272 -5.14 -8.93 40.25
C GLU A 272 -5.52 -10.11 39.34
N VAL A 273 -6.66 -10.73 39.63
CA VAL A 273 -7.32 -11.68 38.73
C VAL A 273 -7.50 -10.98 37.37
N PRO A 274 -7.24 -11.62 36.22
CA PRO A 274 -7.30 -10.96 34.93
C PRO A 274 -8.70 -10.37 34.70
N ALA A 275 -8.84 -9.06 34.93
CA ALA A 275 -10.04 -8.34 34.57
C ALA A 275 -10.22 -8.43 33.04
N PRO A 276 -11.45 -8.48 32.53
CA PRO A 276 -11.68 -8.35 31.09
C PRO A 276 -10.98 -7.06 30.58
N PRO A 277 -10.38 -7.10 29.38
CA PRO A 277 -9.66 -5.94 28.84
C PRO A 277 -10.59 -4.73 28.82
N ALA A 278 -10.10 -3.58 29.29
CA ALA A 278 -10.83 -2.33 29.25
C ALA A 278 -11.17 -1.97 27.79
N PHE A 279 -12.26 -1.22 27.57
CA PHE A 279 -12.64 -0.80 26.23
C PHE A 279 -11.83 0.44 25.81
N ASP A 280 -11.29 0.44 24.60
CA ASP A 280 -10.48 1.53 24.02
C ASP A 280 -11.39 2.52 23.26
N ASP A 281 -11.90 3.51 23.99
CA ASP A 281 -12.81 4.55 23.48
C ASP A 281 -12.19 5.33 22.32
N ASP A 282 -10.92 5.71 22.44
CA ASP A 282 -10.21 6.50 21.43
C ASP A 282 -10.09 5.72 20.13
N ARG A 283 -9.73 4.44 20.20
CA ARG A 283 -9.67 3.58 19.02
C ARG A 283 -11.05 3.34 18.42
N PHE A 284 -12.09 3.18 19.24
CA PHE A 284 -13.46 3.05 18.76
C PHE A 284 -13.91 4.30 17.98
N GLN A 285 -13.67 5.49 18.53
CA GLN A 285 -13.94 6.76 17.86
C GLN A 285 -13.11 6.96 16.59
N GLN A 286 -11.86 6.50 16.58
CA GLN A 286 -11.02 6.53 15.38
C GLN A 286 -11.51 5.59 14.28
N VAL A 287 -12.04 4.41 14.61
CA VAL A 287 -12.58 3.43 13.64
C VAL A 287 -13.93 3.91 13.10
N PHE A 288 -14.82 4.36 13.96
CA PHE A 288 -16.16 4.86 13.63
C PHE A 288 -16.22 6.39 13.64
N ARG A 289 -15.26 7.03 12.98
CA ARG A 289 -15.18 8.49 12.88
C ARG A 289 -16.38 9.04 12.10
N ALA A 290 -16.92 10.17 12.56
CA ALA A 290 -17.95 10.91 11.83
C ALA A 290 -17.52 11.23 10.39
N GLY A 291 -18.45 11.14 9.44
CA GLY A 291 -18.21 11.33 8.00
C GLY A 291 -17.79 10.07 7.23
N ARG A 292 -17.44 8.98 7.92
CA ARG A 292 -17.29 7.65 7.29
C ARG A 292 -18.66 7.04 7.00
N MET A 293 -18.70 6.08 6.08
CA MET A 293 -19.89 5.27 5.89
C MET A 293 -19.83 4.00 6.74
N LEU A 294 -21.00 3.46 7.01
CA LEU A 294 -21.20 2.20 7.68
C LEU A 294 -22.04 1.32 6.75
N LYS A 295 -21.53 0.13 6.46
CA LYS A 295 -22.34 -0.93 5.85
C LYS A 295 -23.03 -1.68 6.98
N LEU A 296 -24.34 -1.87 6.88
CA LEU A 296 -25.10 -2.82 7.69
C LEU A 296 -25.58 -3.95 6.78
N GLN A 297 -25.25 -5.18 7.15
CA GLN A 297 -25.71 -6.39 6.49
C GLN A 297 -26.66 -7.13 7.41
N THR A 298 -27.91 -7.32 6.96
CA THR A 298 -28.92 -8.02 7.75
C THR A 298 -28.71 -9.53 7.67
N THR A 299 -29.39 -10.28 8.56
CA THR A 299 -29.40 -11.75 8.53
C THR A 299 -30.05 -12.33 7.26
N THR A 300 -30.86 -11.53 6.56
CA THR A 300 -31.46 -11.87 5.26
C THR A 300 -30.57 -11.52 4.06
N GLY A 301 -29.35 -11.00 4.31
CA GLY A 301 -28.39 -10.64 3.27
C GLY A 301 -28.63 -9.28 2.62
N LYS A 302 -29.58 -8.48 3.12
CA LYS A 302 -29.80 -7.12 2.63
C LYS A 302 -28.67 -6.21 3.09
N GLU A 303 -28.30 -5.26 2.24
CA GLU A 303 -27.22 -4.30 2.53
C GLU A 303 -27.79 -2.89 2.65
N LEU A 304 -27.41 -2.18 3.71
CA LEU A 304 -27.75 -0.77 3.90
C LEU A 304 -26.47 0.03 4.11
N PHE A 305 -26.45 1.24 3.58
CA PHE A 305 -25.32 2.16 3.69
C PHE A 305 -25.78 3.45 4.35
N VAL A 306 -25.16 3.78 5.48
CA VAL A 306 -25.48 4.98 6.25
C VAL A 306 -24.21 5.73 6.59
N THR A 307 -24.28 7.04 6.79
CA THR A 307 -23.15 7.87 7.21
C THR A 307 -23.09 7.95 8.73
N ILE A 308 -21.91 7.76 9.31
CA ILE A 308 -21.66 7.89 10.74
C ILE A 308 -21.66 9.38 11.11
N GLN A 309 -22.49 9.75 12.07
CA GLN A 309 -22.56 11.11 12.63
C GLN A 309 -21.70 11.27 13.88
N GLY A 310 -21.44 10.18 14.59
CA GLY A 310 -20.59 10.15 15.78
C GLY A 310 -20.75 8.84 16.54
N THR A 311 -20.05 8.72 17.65
CA THR A 311 -20.11 7.55 18.52
C THR A 311 -20.26 7.93 19.98
N ASP A 312 -20.81 7.02 20.76
CA ASP A 312 -20.85 7.08 22.21
C ASP A 312 -20.32 5.74 22.77
N PRO A 313 -19.03 5.67 23.12
CA PRO A 313 -18.40 4.43 23.57
C PRO A 313 -18.87 3.99 24.97
N ALA A 314 -19.29 4.93 25.83
CA ALA A 314 -19.80 4.63 27.16
C ALA A 314 -21.20 3.99 27.12
N GLY A 315 -21.90 4.15 26.00
CA GLY A 315 -23.27 3.73 25.80
C GLY A 315 -24.23 4.64 26.56
N ALA A 316 -25.10 5.36 25.85
CA ALA A 316 -26.09 6.30 26.38
C ALA A 316 -27.18 5.62 27.27
N GLY A 317 -26.79 4.92 28.34
CA GLY A 317 -27.64 4.04 29.13
C GLY A 317 -27.98 2.70 28.45
N MET A 318 -27.48 2.46 27.24
CA MET A 318 -27.62 1.19 26.52
C MET A 318 -26.44 0.27 26.84
N GLN A 319 -26.67 -1.05 26.94
CA GLN A 319 -25.66 -2.05 27.33
C GLN A 319 -24.62 -2.31 26.22
N GLY A 320 -23.93 -1.27 25.72
CA GLY A 320 -22.84 -1.38 24.77
C GLY A 320 -22.51 -0.09 24.00
N PRO A 321 -21.40 -0.07 23.24
CA PRO A 321 -20.99 1.08 22.43
C PRO A 321 -22.00 1.42 21.34
N VAL A 322 -22.25 2.71 21.15
CA VAL A 322 -23.29 3.21 20.24
C VAL A 322 -22.66 3.97 19.06
N ILE A 323 -23.21 3.75 17.87
CA ILE A 323 -22.90 4.51 16.65
C ILE A 323 -24.15 5.28 16.24
N ASN A 324 -24.02 6.59 16.08
CA ASN A 324 -25.08 7.46 15.58
C ASN A 324 -24.96 7.56 14.06
N VAL A 325 -26.06 7.40 13.33
CA VAL A 325 -26.08 7.32 11.85
C VAL A 325 -27.15 8.19 11.20
N THR A 326 -26.92 8.56 9.95
CA THR A 326 -27.89 9.23 9.06
C THR A 326 -27.76 8.70 7.61
N PRO A 327 -28.86 8.51 6.86
CA PRO A 327 -30.25 8.59 7.31
C PRO A 327 -30.59 7.52 8.35
N SER A 328 -31.73 7.66 9.04
CA SER A 328 -32.20 6.64 9.96
C SER A 328 -32.55 5.35 9.23
N ILE A 329 -32.25 4.21 9.87
CA ILE A 329 -32.54 2.89 9.33
C ILE A 329 -34.02 2.56 9.58
N PRO A 330 -34.78 2.10 8.58
CA PRO A 330 -36.18 1.73 8.77
C PRO A 330 -36.29 0.43 9.60
N VAL A 331 -36.50 0.57 10.91
CA VAL A 331 -36.70 -0.55 11.84
C VAL A 331 -38.11 -1.15 11.72
N GLY A 332 -38.24 -2.46 11.95
CA GLY A 332 -39.54 -3.16 11.94
C GLY A 332 -40.18 -3.38 10.56
N GLY A 333 -39.47 -3.07 9.48
CA GLY A 333 -39.92 -3.31 8.11
C GLY A 333 -39.49 -4.67 7.55
N LEU A 334 -39.87 -4.95 6.29
CA LEU A 334 -39.41 -6.15 5.54
C LEU A 334 -37.89 -6.21 5.40
N CYS A 335 -37.24 -5.06 5.50
CA CYS A 335 -35.82 -4.87 5.28
C CYS A 335 -34.96 -5.18 6.49
N VAL A 336 -35.41 -4.71 7.65
CA VAL A 336 -34.74 -4.91 8.92
C VAL A 336 -35.77 -5.51 9.87
N GLY A 337 -35.75 -6.83 9.98
CA GLY A 337 -36.66 -7.56 10.87
C GLY A 337 -36.38 -7.19 12.33
N GLY A 338 -37.43 -6.78 13.05
CA GLY A 338 -37.32 -6.38 14.46
C GLY A 338 -36.35 -5.22 14.66
N LEU A 339 -35.40 -5.41 15.60
CA LEU A 339 -34.38 -4.42 15.96
C LEU A 339 -33.00 -4.72 15.35
N ALA A 340 -32.96 -5.44 14.22
CA ALA A 340 -31.74 -5.90 13.55
C ALA A 340 -30.79 -6.74 14.41
N ASP A 341 -31.32 -7.47 15.39
CA ASP A 341 -30.52 -8.42 16.15
C ASP A 341 -29.89 -9.45 15.20
N GLY A 342 -28.60 -9.70 15.37
CA GLY A 342 -27.82 -10.56 14.48
C GLY A 342 -27.28 -9.89 13.22
N ALA A 343 -27.62 -8.62 12.94
CA ALA A 343 -27.03 -7.90 11.80
C ALA A 343 -25.54 -7.62 12.03
N MET A 344 -24.77 -7.54 10.94
CA MET A 344 -23.34 -7.21 10.98
C MET A 344 -23.13 -5.80 10.46
N VAL A 345 -22.28 -5.01 11.12
CA VAL A 345 -21.87 -3.70 10.63
C VAL A 345 -20.38 -3.66 10.34
N SER A 346 -19.99 -2.84 9.38
CA SER A 346 -18.59 -2.63 9.01
C SER A 346 -18.33 -1.18 8.64
N PRO A 347 -17.32 -0.53 9.24
CA PRO A 347 -16.94 0.82 8.86
C PRO A 347 -16.31 0.79 7.47
N LEU A 348 -16.81 1.65 6.59
CA LEU A 348 -16.27 1.86 5.25
C LEU A 348 -15.51 3.18 5.21
N MET A 349 -14.31 3.11 4.67
CA MET A 349 -13.43 4.24 4.48
C MET A 349 -13.09 4.35 3.01
N ARG A 350 -12.89 5.57 2.54
CA ARG A 350 -12.38 5.86 1.21
C ARG A 350 -10.94 6.37 1.33
N VAL A 351 -10.01 5.69 0.71
CA VAL A 351 -8.58 6.01 0.73
C VAL A 351 -8.17 6.41 -0.67
N GLU A 352 -7.62 7.61 -0.83
CA GLU A 352 -7.06 8.08 -2.09
C GLU A 352 -5.54 7.98 -2.08
N TYR A 353 -5.01 7.47 -3.19
CA TYR A 353 -3.63 7.62 -3.61
C TYR A 353 -3.58 8.58 -4.79
N ALA A 354 -2.84 9.67 -4.62
CA ALA A 354 -2.71 10.73 -5.60
C ALA A 354 -1.29 11.28 -5.58
N VAL A 355 -0.81 11.73 -6.74
CA VAL A 355 0.41 12.53 -6.80
C VAL A 355 0.02 13.98 -6.60
N VAL A 356 0.66 14.68 -5.68
CA VAL A 356 0.37 16.09 -5.42
C VAL A 356 1.64 16.92 -5.46
N ASP A 357 1.48 18.17 -5.87
CA ASP A 357 2.50 19.18 -5.68
C ASP A 357 2.44 19.62 -4.21
N PRO A 358 3.50 19.34 -3.42
CA PRO A 358 3.52 19.68 -2.01
C PRO A 358 3.39 21.18 -1.72
N SER A 359 3.75 22.05 -2.68
CA SER A 359 3.63 23.50 -2.52
C SER A 359 2.19 24.00 -2.73
N ALA A 360 1.36 23.23 -3.44
CA ALA A 360 -0.03 23.56 -3.72
C ALA A 360 -1.02 22.93 -2.72
N ASP A 361 -0.63 21.83 -2.06
CA ASP A 361 -1.49 21.13 -1.09
C ASP A 361 -1.31 21.69 0.34
N ALA A 362 -2.31 22.44 0.82
CA ALA A 362 -2.31 23.03 2.16
C ALA A 362 -2.17 21.98 3.29
N SER A 363 -2.57 20.72 3.07
CA SER A 363 -2.40 19.66 4.06
C SER A 363 -0.95 19.22 4.25
N LEU A 364 -0.07 19.54 3.29
CA LEU A 364 1.35 19.22 3.31
C LEU A 364 2.24 20.38 3.77
N ALA A 365 1.71 21.60 3.87
CA ALA A 365 2.47 22.79 4.26
C ALA A 365 3.16 22.64 5.63
N VAL A 366 2.59 21.86 6.55
CA VAL A 366 3.18 21.56 7.86
C VAL A 366 4.39 20.62 7.77
N LEU A 367 4.41 19.75 6.76
CA LEU A 367 5.42 18.71 6.60
C LEU A 367 6.65 19.20 5.82
N ILE A 368 6.47 20.20 4.96
CA ILE A 368 7.50 20.64 4.01
C ILE A 368 7.88 22.06 4.38
N GLY A 369 8.93 22.18 5.21
CA GLY A 369 9.45 23.47 5.65
C GLY A 369 9.73 24.39 4.47
N GLY A 370 9.34 25.67 4.59
CA GLY A 370 9.26 26.63 3.49
C GLY A 370 10.53 26.71 2.64
N SER A 371 10.52 26.04 1.48
CA SER A 371 11.51 26.25 0.43
C SER A 371 11.03 27.32 -0.55
N THR A 372 11.96 27.97 -1.24
CA THR A 372 11.66 28.98 -2.26
C THR A 372 11.42 28.30 -3.61
N PRO A 373 10.19 28.32 -4.18
CA PRO A 373 9.84 27.53 -5.37
C PRO A 373 10.70 27.83 -6.60
N ALA A 374 11.17 29.07 -6.76
CA ALA A 374 11.97 29.50 -7.89
C ALA A 374 13.36 28.85 -7.94
N LEU A 375 14.05 28.75 -6.79
CA LEU A 375 15.36 28.11 -6.71
C LEU A 375 15.24 26.60 -6.89
N ASP A 376 14.20 26.00 -6.33
CA ASP A 376 13.95 24.57 -6.50
C ASP A 376 13.64 24.23 -7.96
N THR A 377 12.88 25.07 -8.68
CA THR A 377 12.61 24.88 -10.11
C THR A 377 13.88 25.01 -10.94
N ALA A 378 14.69 26.06 -10.73
CA ALA A 378 15.95 26.27 -11.44
C ALA A 378 16.97 25.13 -11.21
N LEU A 379 16.97 24.54 -10.02
CA LEU A 379 17.88 23.44 -9.66
C LEU A 379 17.31 22.04 -9.94
N GLY A 380 16.11 21.94 -10.54
CA GLY A 380 15.44 20.65 -10.80
C GLY A 380 15.08 19.88 -9.51
N ARG A 381 14.83 20.61 -8.42
CA ARG A 381 14.45 20.11 -7.09
C ARG A 381 12.96 20.19 -6.81
N THR A 382 12.15 20.69 -7.76
CA THR A 382 10.68 20.67 -7.68
C THR A 382 10.23 19.28 -7.25
N ASN A 383 9.45 19.17 -6.18
CA ASN A 383 9.08 17.87 -5.62
C ASN A 383 7.67 17.49 -6.07
N SER A 384 7.43 16.20 -6.22
CA SER A 384 6.13 15.60 -6.48
C SER A 384 6.01 14.43 -5.52
N VAL A 385 4.95 14.37 -4.73
CA VAL A 385 4.82 13.37 -3.67
C VAL A 385 3.60 12.50 -3.90
N LEU A 386 3.75 11.18 -3.74
CA LEU A 386 2.63 10.26 -3.69
C LEU A 386 2.09 10.33 -2.27
N VAL A 387 0.87 10.83 -2.13
CA VAL A 387 0.19 10.86 -0.84
C VAL A 387 -0.82 9.73 -0.76
N ARG A 388 -1.06 9.32 0.48
CA ARG A 388 -2.26 8.58 0.85
C ARG A 388 -3.06 9.42 1.82
N ARG A 389 -4.34 9.60 1.56
CA ARG A 389 -5.25 10.34 2.44
C ARG A 389 -6.62 9.69 2.50
N GLU A 390 -7.38 9.98 3.55
CA GLU A 390 -8.78 9.56 3.63
C GLU A 390 -9.66 10.63 3.00
N LEU A 391 -10.64 10.18 2.22
CA LEU A 391 -11.69 11.03 1.67
C LEU A 391 -12.99 10.76 2.42
N GLY A 392 -13.75 11.83 2.65
CA GLY A 392 -15.17 11.74 2.89
C GLY A 392 -15.88 11.12 1.69
N PHE A 393 -17.08 10.59 1.91
CA PHE A 393 -17.86 10.06 0.80
C PHE A 393 -18.39 11.16 -0.13
N ASP A 394 -18.37 12.41 0.31
CA ASP A 394 -18.57 13.62 -0.52
C ASP A 394 -17.36 13.96 -1.42
N GLY A 395 -16.22 13.30 -1.24
CA GLY A 395 -14.97 13.56 -1.97
C GLY A 395 -14.03 14.55 -1.29
N THR A 396 -14.40 15.09 -0.12
CA THR A 396 -13.53 16.03 0.61
C THR A 396 -12.40 15.30 1.33
N VAL A 397 -11.22 15.90 1.42
CA VAL A 397 -10.10 15.32 2.18
C VAL A 397 -10.35 15.46 3.67
N ILE A 398 -10.27 14.35 4.41
CA ILE A 398 -10.39 14.37 5.87
C ILE A 398 -9.09 14.91 6.48
N ALA A 399 -9.19 16.03 7.21
CA ALA A 399 -8.05 16.67 7.84
C ALA A 399 -7.25 15.72 8.75
N GLY A 400 -5.92 15.83 8.70
CA GLY A 400 -4.98 15.04 9.49
C GLY A 400 -4.75 13.60 8.99
N THR A 401 -5.33 13.21 7.86
CA THR A 401 -5.18 11.84 7.32
C THR A 401 -4.17 11.73 6.18
N THR A 402 -3.73 12.85 5.62
CA THR A 402 -2.71 12.90 4.57
C THR A 402 -1.36 12.43 5.10
N ARG A 403 -0.78 11.43 4.44
CA ARG A 403 0.59 10.95 4.68
C ARG A 403 1.36 10.81 3.37
N ILE A 404 2.63 11.19 3.39
CA ILE A 404 3.54 10.99 2.25
C ILE A 404 3.94 9.52 2.22
N VAL A 405 3.70 8.87 1.08
CA VAL A 405 4.05 7.47 0.80
C VAL A 405 5.40 7.41 0.09
N MET A 406 5.63 8.33 -0.85
CA MET A 406 6.83 8.40 -1.66
C MET A 406 7.12 9.84 -2.08
N GLU A 407 8.39 10.21 -2.16
CA GLU A 407 8.84 11.49 -2.70
C GLU A 407 9.41 11.35 -4.10
N TYR A 408 9.46 12.46 -4.85
CA TYR A 408 9.99 12.54 -6.21
C TYR A 408 9.34 11.54 -7.18
N VAL A 409 8.00 11.46 -7.14
CA VAL A 409 7.22 10.63 -8.07
C VAL A 409 7.43 11.14 -9.49
N ALA A 410 7.79 10.23 -10.39
CA ALA A 410 8.00 10.53 -11.80
C ALA A 410 6.86 10.00 -12.68
N ASP A 411 6.17 8.93 -12.26
CA ASP A 411 5.07 8.30 -12.99
C ASP A 411 4.23 7.46 -12.02
N PHE A 412 2.91 7.55 -12.10
CA PHE A 412 1.97 6.74 -11.34
C PHE A 412 0.78 6.40 -12.23
N GLN A 413 0.84 5.21 -12.83
CA GLN A 413 -0.14 4.73 -13.80
C GLN A 413 -0.79 3.44 -13.33
N LEU A 414 -2.06 3.29 -13.68
CA LEU A 414 -2.91 2.18 -13.30
C LEU A 414 -3.48 1.52 -14.55
N SER A 415 -3.45 0.20 -14.54
CA SER A 415 -4.19 -0.63 -15.51
C SER A 415 -4.94 -1.69 -14.73
N PHE A 416 -5.98 -2.24 -15.33
CA PHE A 416 -6.86 -3.17 -14.63
C PHE A 416 -7.13 -4.39 -15.49
N VAL A 417 -7.25 -5.53 -14.82
CA VAL A 417 -7.62 -6.80 -15.43
C VAL A 417 -9.07 -7.10 -15.06
N PHE A 418 -9.90 -7.24 -16.09
CA PHE A 418 -11.32 -7.50 -15.96
C PHE A 418 -11.66 -8.89 -16.49
N ASP A 419 -12.71 -9.48 -15.93
CA ASP A 419 -13.39 -10.64 -16.48
C ASP A 419 -14.71 -10.20 -17.13
N THR A 420 -14.66 -10.02 -18.44
CA THR A 420 -15.75 -9.47 -19.24
C THR A 420 -16.79 -10.50 -19.66
N SER A 421 -16.66 -11.76 -19.21
CA SER A 421 -17.61 -12.81 -19.57
C SER A 421 -18.97 -12.61 -18.90
N GLY A 422 -20.03 -13.08 -19.56
CA GLY A 422 -21.35 -13.13 -18.94
C GLY A 422 -21.46 -14.24 -17.87
N PRO A 423 -22.52 -14.21 -17.03
CA PRO A 423 -22.83 -15.30 -16.11
C PRO A 423 -22.90 -16.65 -16.85
N GLY A 424 -22.26 -17.68 -16.31
CA GLY A 424 -22.26 -19.04 -16.88
C GLY A 424 -21.34 -19.25 -18.10
N VAL A 425 -20.59 -18.23 -18.53
CA VAL A 425 -19.60 -18.32 -19.61
C VAL A 425 -18.18 -18.44 -19.00
N PRO A 426 -17.24 -19.17 -19.64
CA PRO A 426 -15.84 -19.16 -19.22
C PRO A 426 -15.26 -17.75 -19.07
N PRO A 427 -14.32 -17.51 -18.13
CA PRO A 427 -13.78 -16.19 -17.87
C PRO A 427 -13.05 -15.63 -19.10
N ALA A 428 -13.34 -14.38 -19.44
CA ALA A 428 -12.75 -13.66 -20.57
C ALA A 428 -11.89 -12.52 -20.02
N ILE A 429 -10.62 -12.83 -19.79
CA ILE A 429 -9.69 -11.93 -19.10
C ILE A 429 -9.11 -10.91 -20.08
N THR A 430 -9.34 -9.63 -19.81
CA THR A 430 -8.83 -8.53 -20.63
C THR A 430 -8.17 -7.46 -19.76
N THR A 431 -6.98 -7.02 -20.16
CA THR A 431 -6.31 -5.88 -19.54
C THR A 431 -6.71 -4.60 -20.25
N LEU A 432 -7.22 -3.63 -19.50
CA LEU A 432 -7.61 -2.31 -20.02
C LEU A 432 -6.84 -1.21 -19.29
N THR A 433 -6.64 -0.09 -19.97
CA THR A 433 -5.98 1.12 -19.44
C THR A 433 -6.89 2.33 -19.63
N ASP A 434 -6.58 3.41 -18.89
CA ASP A 434 -7.12 4.75 -19.11
C ASP A 434 -8.65 4.82 -19.25
N ALA A 435 -9.15 5.55 -20.24
CA ALA A 435 -10.58 5.75 -20.49
C ALA A 435 -11.36 4.44 -20.68
N ASN A 436 -10.74 3.41 -21.29
CA ASN A 436 -11.39 2.12 -21.52
C ASN A 436 -11.62 1.37 -20.20
N ALA A 437 -10.60 1.35 -19.33
CA ALA A 437 -10.76 0.79 -18.00
C ALA A 437 -11.78 1.58 -17.17
N LEU A 438 -11.86 2.91 -17.37
CA LEU A 438 -12.76 3.78 -16.61
C LEU A 438 -14.21 3.49 -16.98
N GLY A 439 -14.47 3.32 -18.27
CA GLY A 439 -15.79 2.93 -18.77
C GLY A 439 -16.26 1.60 -18.18
N VAL A 440 -15.40 0.57 -18.18
CA VAL A 440 -15.75 -0.75 -17.64
C VAL A 440 -15.91 -0.71 -16.12
N LEU A 441 -15.00 -0.05 -15.39
CA LEU A 441 -15.10 0.05 -13.93
C LEU A 441 -16.35 0.81 -13.49
N ASN A 442 -16.73 1.88 -14.21
CA ASN A 442 -17.96 2.61 -13.93
C ASN A 442 -19.21 1.83 -14.36
N ALA A 443 -19.14 0.93 -15.32
CA ALA A 443 -20.30 0.11 -15.68
C ALA A 443 -20.46 -1.07 -14.72
N ASN A 444 -19.42 -1.90 -14.60
CA ASN A 444 -19.44 -3.22 -13.96
C ASN A 444 -18.21 -3.41 -13.05
N PRO A 445 -18.10 -2.71 -11.90
CA PRO A 445 -16.94 -2.81 -11.03
C PRO A 445 -16.73 -4.22 -10.45
N GLU A 446 -17.76 -5.04 -10.35
CA GLU A 446 -17.69 -6.45 -9.96
C GLU A 446 -16.91 -7.36 -10.94
N GLN A 447 -16.67 -6.89 -12.17
CA GLN A 447 -15.84 -7.61 -13.15
C GLN A 447 -14.34 -7.44 -12.91
N LEU A 448 -13.93 -6.53 -12.01
CA LEU A 448 -12.53 -6.31 -11.69
C LEU A 448 -11.91 -7.55 -11.00
N ARG A 449 -10.67 -7.89 -11.38
CA ARG A 449 -9.92 -9.05 -10.82
C ARG A 449 -8.60 -8.63 -10.21
N SER A 450 -7.84 -7.78 -10.91
CA SER A 450 -6.55 -7.27 -10.42
C SER A 450 -6.29 -5.85 -10.93
N ALA A 451 -5.41 -5.14 -10.22
CA ALA A 451 -4.85 -3.86 -10.64
C ALA A 451 -3.36 -4.02 -10.92
N ILE A 452 -2.92 -3.56 -12.07
CA ILE A 452 -1.51 -3.44 -12.45
C ILE A 452 -1.09 -2.02 -12.15
N VAL A 453 -0.17 -1.85 -11.21
CA VAL A 453 0.35 -0.55 -10.82
C VAL A 453 1.76 -0.39 -11.40
N ASN A 454 1.97 0.70 -12.12
CA ASN A 454 3.28 1.21 -12.52
C ASN A 454 3.62 2.42 -11.65
N LEU A 455 4.64 2.28 -10.81
CA LEU A 455 5.11 3.35 -9.93
C LEU A 455 6.57 3.66 -10.21
N SER A 456 6.89 4.90 -10.53
CA SER A 456 8.25 5.36 -10.78
C SER A 456 8.62 6.53 -9.89
N ALA A 457 9.83 6.52 -9.35
CA ALA A 457 10.43 7.64 -8.63
C ALA A 457 11.78 8.00 -9.24
N ARG A 458 12.09 9.30 -9.25
CA ARG A 458 13.38 9.81 -9.71
C ARG A 458 14.31 10.15 -8.56
N THR A 459 15.59 10.29 -8.87
CA THR A 459 16.55 10.89 -7.95
C THR A 459 16.20 12.35 -7.68
N ARG A 460 16.48 12.82 -6.47
CA ARG A 460 16.24 14.22 -6.05
C ARG A 460 16.92 15.26 -6.93
N GLN A 461 18.11 14.96 -7.44
CA GLN A 461 18.89 15.89 -8.26
C GLN A 461 18.88 15.46 -9.71
N HIS A 462 18.87 16.50 -10.55
CA HIS A 462 19.12 16.43 -11.98
C HIS A 462 20.62 16.20 -12.23
N GLU A 463 20.97 15.27 -13.13
CA GLU A 463 22.36 14.96 -13.49
C GLU A 463 22.63 15.42 -14.93
N GLU A 464 23.51 16.42 -15.10
CA GLU A 464 23.88 16.95 -16.42
C GLU A 464 24.49 15.90 -17.35
N ARG A 465 25.20 14.92 -16.77
CA ARG A 465 25.86 13.83 -17.50
C ARG A 465 24.88 12.78 -18.03
N VAL A 466 23.65 12.76 -17.53
CA VAL A 466 22.62 11.83 -17.96
C VAL A 466 21.80 12.51 -19.04
N GLY A 467 22.05 12.16 -20.30
CA GLY A 467 21.23 12.66 -21.40
C GLY A 467 19.77 12.28 -21.23
N PHE A 468 18.87 13.22 -21.50
CA PHE A 468 17.45 12.89 -21.59
C PHE A 468 17.18 12.06 -22.84
N VAL A 469 16.45 10.96 -22.66
CA VAL A 469 15.98 10.09 -23.74
C VAL A 469 14.50 9.90 -23.52
N ALA A 470 13.69 10.45 -24.42
CA ALA A 470 12.25 10.28 -24.40
C ALA A 470 11.87 8.82 -24.63
N ARG A 471 10.82 8.34 -23.95
CA ARG A 471 10.26 7.01 -24.23
C ARG A 471 9.61 6.97 -25.61
N THR A 472 9.83 5.88 -26.32
CA THR A 472 9.23 5.63 -27.63
C THR A 472 7.91 4.87 -27.52
N ASP A 473 7.82 3.95 -26.55
CA ASP A 473 6.62 3.16 -26.30
C ASP A 473 6.29 3.14 -24.80
N PRO A 474 5.49 4.10 -24.30
CA PRO A 474 5.21 4.21 -22.87
C PRO A 474 4.40 3.03 -22.32
N ALA A 475 3.72 2.23 -23.16
CA ALA A 475 2.95 1.09 -22.72
C ALA A 475 3.85 -0.11 -22.35
N ASN A 476 5.00 -0.25 -23.02
CA ASN A 476 5.91 -1.39 -22.87
C ASN A 476 7.25 -1.03 -22.21
N GLU A 477 7.67 0.24 -22.27
CA GLU A 477 8.95 0.69 -21.74
C GLU A 477 8.82 1.29 -20.33
N MET A 478 9.62 0.75 -19.40
CA MET A 478 9.79 1.36 -18.09
C MET A 478 10.54 2.69 -18.20
N LEU A 479 10.11 3.67 -17.41
CA LEU A 479 10.75 4.98 -17.33
C LEU A 479 12.16 4.87 -16.72
N SER A 480 13.19 5.23 -17.49
CA SER A 480 14.60 5.10 -17.08
C SER A 480 15.25 6.44 -16.68
N VAL A 481 14.82 7.52 -17.33
CA VAL A 481 15.26 8.90 -17.10
C VAL A 481 14.06 9.85 -17.10
N TYR A 482 14.18 10.99 -16.41
CA TYR A 482 13.13 11.98 -16.29
C TYR A 482 13.69 13.40 -16.37
N GLN A 483 13.16 14.22 -17.25
CA GLN A 483 13.56 15.62 -17.37
C GLN A 483 12.72 16.48 -16.41
N VAL A 484 13.33 16.96 -15.33
CA VAL A 484 12.63 17.73 -14.27
C VAL A 484 12.32 19.16 -14.70
N SER A 485 13.25 19.79 -15.42
CA SER A 485 13.14 21.16 -15.93
C SER A 485 13.66 21.21 -17.37
N ALA A 486 13.01 22.01 -18.21
CA ALA A 486 13.44 22.25 -19.58
C ALA A 486 14.72 23.11 -19.63
N ASP A 487 14.95 23.94 -18.60
CA ASP A 487 16.07 24.89 -18.56
C ASP A 487 17.37 24.27 -18.04
N ALA A 488 17.30 23.08 -17.45
CA ALA A 488 18.46 22.38 -16.88
C ALA A 488 18.96 21.28 -17.83
N PRO A 489 20.24 21.29 -18.26
CA PRO A 489 20.78 20.23 -19.11
C PRO A 489 20.83 18.90 -18.34
N GLY A 490 20.45 17.81 -19.01
CA GLY A 490 20.49 16.44 -18.47
C GLY A 490 19.13 15.88 -18.04
N ALA A 491 19.15 14.88 -17.15
CA ALA A 491 17.96 14.23 -16.61
C ALA A 491 18.22 13.63 -15.23
N ALA A 492 17.15 13.39 -14.47
CA ALA A 492 17.19 12.59 -13.26
C ALA A 492 17.07 11.10 -13.61
N ARG A 493 17.75 10.23 -12.85
CA ARG A 493 17.62 8.78 -13.01
C ARG A 493 16.34 8.30 -12.37
N VAL A 494 15.68 7.33 -12.99
CA VAL A 494 14.40 6.79 -12.51
C VAL A 494 14.56 5.35 -12.04
N ARG A 495 13.77 5.00 -11.04
CA ARG A 495 13.52 3.63 -10.60
C ARG A 495 12.03 3.37 -10.65
N SER A 496 11.66 2.35 -11.41
CA SER A 496 10.28 1.92 -11.58
C SER A 496 10.05 0.58 -10.93
N ALA A 497 8.83 0.37 -10.46
CA ALA A 497 8.30 -0.92 -10.06
C ALA A 497 6.96 -1.12 -10.75
N ARG A 498 6.73 -2.33 -11.25
CA ARG A 498 5.46 -2.78 -11.81
C ARG A 498 5.01 -4.00 -11.03
N SER A 499 3.77 -3.99 -10.56
CA SER A 499 3.18 -5.15 -9.90
C SER A 499 1.72 -5.29 -10.28
N GLU A 500 1.32 -6.51 -10.58
CA GLU A 500 -0.08 -6.89 -10.60
C GLU A 500 -0.52 -7.29 -9.19
N ILE A 501 -1.64 -6.76 -8.73
CA ILE A 501 -2.16 -6.95 -7.38
C ILE A 501 -3.59 -7.46 -7.50
N LEU A 502 -3.83 -8.66 -6.97
CA LEU A 502 -5.17 -9.28 -6.95
C LEU A 502 -6.09 -8.51 -5.99
N ILE A 503 -7.37 -8.43 -6.35
CA ILE A 503 -8.41 -7.74 -5.57
C ILE A 503 -9.48 -8.77 -5.20
N PRO A 504 -9.23 -9.60 -4.16
CA PRO A 504 -10.07 -10.76 -3.86
C PRO A 504 -11.48 -10.40 -3.39
N ASN A 505 -11.68 -9.22 -2.78
CA ASN A 505 -12.97 -8.86 -2.17
C ASN A 505 -13.97 -8.25 -3.17
N VAL A 506 -13.60 -8.10 -4.45
CA VAL A 506 -14.46 -7.51 -5.49
C VAL A 506 -15.07 -8.58 -6.40
N ALA A 507 -14.37 -9.70 -6.57
CA ALA A 507 -14.82 -10.82 -7.38
C ALA A 507 -15.88 -11.66 -6.64
N TYR A 508 -17.09 -11.12 -6.50
CA TYR A 508 -18.26 -11.90 -6.13
C TYR A 508 -19.00 -12.26 -7.42
N ARG A 509 -19.03 -13.56 -7.76
CA ARG A 509 -19.93 -14.10 -8.80
C ARG A 509 -20.79 -15.18 -8.18
#